data_AF-A0A1C6C2U1-F1
#
_entry.id   AF-A0A1C6C2U1-F1
#
_cell.length_a   1.000
_cell.length_b   1.000
_cell.length_c   1.000
_cell.angle_alpha   90.00
_cell.angle_beta   90.00
_cell.angle_gamma   90.00
#
_symmetry.space_group_name_H-M   'P 1'
#
loop_
_entity.id
_entity.type
_entity.pdbx_description
1 polymer ?
#
loop_
_entity_poly.entity_id
_entity_poly.type
_entity_poly.pdbx_seq_one_letter_code
_entity_poly.pdbx_strand_id
1 'polypeptide(L)'
;MSSSKKEFCIISKILLDFISSLTEEQYNNLVKGEAEIKYIEKNIDTVKKQKYDKILYDLAVENLVEIKIQYIKSNEDLSNKSKLIDFCKYHKINYKTKETNDSIINNIIKFVDINKEDIVYRWQKKENIEESIENVAEELQKIMNIDEAKIYIKKSKIIDNKSNALKLAKQLNVFVNREHSYDDIVDSIINSVVGAKIRSYSIRNKFDNINKDGSDNKNNQL
;
A
#
# COMPACT_ATOMS: atom_id res chain seq x y z
N MET A 1 -11.52 -25.05 21.08
CA MET A 1 -10.51 -24.32 21.90
C MET A 1 -9.35 -23.72 21.09
N SER A 2 -9.44 -23.63 19.75
CA SER A 2 -8.37 -23.14 18.87
C SER A 2 -8.37 -21.61 18.61
N SER A 3 -9.45 -20.89 18.94
CA SER A 3 -9.55 -19.43 18.73
C SER A 3 -8.70 -18.64 19.72
N SER A 4 -8.72 -19.00 21.01
CA SER A 4 -8.01 -18.30 22.08
C SER A 4 -6.49 -18.25 21.88
N LYS A 5 -5.86 -19.32 21.38
CA LYS A 5 -4.41 -19.30 21.09
C LYS A 5 -4.07 -18.37 19.93
N LYS A 6 -4.91 -18.35 18.89
CA LYS A 6 -4.72 -17.48 17.72
C LYS A 6 -4.92 -16.01 18.10
N GLU A 7 -5.95 -15.71 18.88
CA GLU A 7 -6.22 -14.38 19.44
C GLU A 7 -5.08 -13.93 20.36
N PHE A 8 -4.58 -14.81 21.23
CA PHE A 8 -3.43 -14.52 22.08
C PHE A 8 -2.18 -14.20 21.26
N CYS A 9 -1.89 -14.95 20.20
CA CYS A 9 -0.76 -14.65 19.31
C CYS A 9 -0.92 -13.30 18.61
N ILE A 10 -2.13 -12.94 18.19
CA ILE A 10 -2.41 -11.64 17.57
C ILE A 10 -2.21 -10.51 18.57
N ILE A 11 -2.76 -10.62 19.79
CA ILE A 11 -2.61 -9.61 20.85
C ILE A 11 -1.15 -9.47 21.24
N SER A 12 -0.45 -10.59 21.42
CA SER A 12 0.98 -10.61 21.77
C SER A 12 1.82 -9.94 20.69
N LYS A 13 1.50 -10.17 19.41
CA LYS A 13 2.17 -9.52 18.29
C LYS A 13 1.91 -8.01 18.27
N ILE A 14 0.66 -7.58 18.48
CA ILE A 14 0.32 -6.14 18.56
C ILE A 14 1.07 -5.46 19.70
N LEU A 15 1.16 -6.10 20.87
CA LEU A 15 1.90 -5.58 22.01
C LEU A 15 3.41 -5.52 21.76
N LEU A 16 3.98 -6.56 21.15
CA LEU A 16 5.40 -6.58 20.77
C LEU A 16 5.72 -5.48 19.74
N ASP A 17 4.93 -5.38 18.69
CA ASP A 17 5.08 -4.35 17.66
C ASP A 17 4.93 -2.95 18.29
N PHE A 18 3.98 -2.76 19.20
CA PHE A 18 3.82 -1.52 19.96
C PHE A 18 5.08 -1.20 20.78
N ILE A 19 5.54 -2.12 21.63
CA ILE A 19 6.73 -1.93 22.49
C ILE A 19 7.98 -1.63 21.65
N SER A 20 8.19 -2.37 20.56
CA SER A 20 9.33 -2.18 19.65
C SER A 20 9.31 -0.84 18.90
N SER A 21 8.16 -0.18 18.82
CA SER A 21 8.00 1.12 18.14
C SER A 21 8.19 2.31 19.08
N LEU A 22 8.33 2.08 20.38
CA LEU A 22 8.55 3.12 21.38
C LEU A 22 10.02 3.55 21.40
N THR A 23 10.26 4.84 21.65
CA THR A 23 11.62 5.30 21.99
C THR A 23 12.02 4.82 23.39
N GLU A 24 13.31 4.81 23.71
CA GLU A 24 13.78 4.45 25.06
C GLU A 24 13.12 5.29 26.16
N GLU A 25 12.93 6.59 25.91
CA GLU A 25 12.25 7.48 26.86
C GLU A 25 10.78 7.07 27.06
N GLN A 26 10.06 6.78 25.97
CA GLN A 26 8.66 6.35 26.04
C GLN A 26 8.51 4.99 26.71
N TYR A 27 9.41 4.04 26.42
CA TYR A 27 9.45 2.74 27.07
C TYR A 27 9.72 2.89 28.57
N ASN A 28 10.70 3.71 28.97
CA ASN A 28 11.02 3.95 30.37
C ASN A 28 9.86 4.61 31.13
N ASN A 29 9.16 5.56 30.51
CA ASN A 29 7.98 6.20 31.11
C ASN A 29 6.81 5.19 31.26
N LEU A 30 6.68 4.25 30.31
CA LEU A 30 5.71 3.16 30.38
C LEU A 30 6.02 2.19 31.53
N VAL A 31 7.29 1.79 31.69
CA VAL A 31 7.75 0.90 32.77
C VAL A 31 7.57 1.53 34.15
N LYS A 32 7.77 2.85 34.27
CA LYS A 32 7.59 3.60 35.51
C LYS A 32 6.13 3.89 35.87
N GLY A 33 5.18 3.59 34.98
CA GLY A 33 3.77 3.91 35.18
C GLY A 33 3.43 5.40 35.03
N GLU A 34 4.31 6.18 34.41
CA GLU A 34 4.16 7.62 34.17
C GLU A 34 3.56 7.93 32.79
N ALA A 35 3.23 6.90 32.01
CA ALA A 35 2.70 7.03 30.65
C ALA A 35 1.22 6.62 30.54
N GLU A 36 0.49 7.31 29.65
CA GLU A 36 -0.91 7.03 29.32
C GLU A 36 -1.00 6.46 27.90
N ILE A 37 -1.62 5.29 27.73
CA ILE A 37 -1.90 4.71 26.40
C ILE A 37 -3.27 5.19 25.93
N LYS A 38 -3.31 5.92 24.82
CA LYS A 38 -4.55 6.34 24.16
C LYS A 38 -4.74 5.64 22.83
N TYR A 39 -5.90 5.00 22.68
CA TYR A 39 -6.38 4.61 21.36
C TYR A 39 -6.79 5.87 20.60
N ILE A 40 -6.17 6.10 19.44
CA ILE A 40 -6.55 7.17 18.53
C ILE A 40 -7.07 6.50 17.28
N GLU A 41 -8.39 6.59 17.07
CA GLU A 41 -9.03 6.17 15.84
C GLU A 41 -8.52 7.07 14.71
N LYS A 42 -7.52 6.60 13.97
CA LYS A 42 -7.11 7.27 12.76
C LYS A 42 -8.24 7.03 11.76
N ASN A 43 -9.07 8.04 11.52
CA ASN A 43 -9.80 8.13 10.26
C ASN A 43 -8.73 8.24 9.16
N ILE A 44 -8.26 7.08 8.68
CA ILE A 44 -7.22 7.00 7.66
C ILE A 44 -7.87 7.43 6.35
N ASP A 45 -7.83 8.73 6.09
CA ASP A 45 -7.88 9.23 4.72
C ASP A 45 -6.57 8.77 4.05
N THR A 46 -6.62 7.56 3.50
CA THR A 46 -5.48 6.88 2.87
C THR A 46 -4.84 7.73 1.78
N VAL A 47 -5.63 8.59 1.13
CA VAL A 47 -5.19 9.52 0.09
C VAL A 47 -4.37 10.64 0.72
N LYS A 48 -4.84 11.27 1.80
CA LYS A 48 -4.06 12.28 2.55
C LYS A 48 -2.76 11.70 3.09
N LYS A 49 -2.78 10.47 3.60
CA LYS A 49 -1.57 9.77 4.05
C LYS A 49 -0.53 9.65 2.94
N GLN A 50 -0.91 9.16 1.76
CA GLN A 50 0.02 9.02 0.64
C GLN A 50 0.59 10.37 0.19
N LYS A 51 -0.23 11.42 0.18
CA LYS A 51 0.20 12.78 -0.14
C LYS A 51 1.22 13.31 0.86
N TYR A 52 0.95 13.18 2.15
CA TYR A 52 1.85 13.66 3.21
C TYR A 52 3.16 12.88 3.24
N ASP A 53 3.10 11.55 3.11
CA ASP A 53 4.31 10.73 3.02
C ASP A 53 5.16 11.12 1.78
N LYS A 54 4.51 11.45 0.65
CA LYS A 54 5.21 11.91 -0.57
C LYS A 54 5.89 13.26 -0.36
N ILE A 55 5.17 14.23 0.19
CA ILE A 55 5.70 15.55 0.52
C ILE A 55 6.92 15.43 1.44
N LEU A 56 6.85 14.54 2.45
CA LEU A 56 7.95 14.31 3.37
C LEU A 56 9.18 13.74 2.65
N TYR A 57 8.98 12.81 1.70
CA TYR A 57 10.05 12.26 0.87
C TYR A 57 10.67 13.33 -0.05
N ASP A 58 9.85 14.10 -0.76
CA ASP A 58 10.32 15.17 -1.65
C ASP A 58 11.20 16.18 -0.88
N LEU A 59 10.80 16.52 0.35
CA LEU A 59 11.58 17.38 1.25
C LEU A 59 12.87 16.73 1.76
N ALA A 60 12.90 15.40 1.93
CA ALA A 60 14.07 14.67 2.40
C ALA A 60 15.13 14.50 1.31
N VAL A 61 14.72 14.29 0.06
CA VAL A 61 15.62 14.18 -1.10
C VAL A 61 16.27 15.53 -1.43
N GLU A 62 15.52 16.63 -1.30
CA GLU A 62 16.05 17.97 -1.53
C GLU A 62 17.17 18.31 -0.53
N ASN A 63 18.22 18.95 -1.01
CA ASN A 63 19.39 19.32 -0.21
C ASN A 63 19.39 20.81 0.14
N LEU A 64 18.74 21.65 -0.67
CA LEU A 64 18.74 23.11 -0.48
C LEU A 64 17.55 23.56 0.37
N VAL A 65 17.83 24.25 1.47
CA VAL A 65 16.83 24.72 2.43
C VAL A 65 15.87 25.72 1.79
N GLU A 66 16.37 26.60 0.93
CA GLU A 66 15.58 27.60 0.20
C GLU A 66 14.53 26.93 -0.69
N ILE A 67 14.91 25.85 -1.37
CA ILE A 67 14.02 25.07 -2.23
C ILE A 67 12.97 24.35 -1.38
N LYS A 68 13.34 23.78 -0.23
CA LYS A 68 12.37 23.18 0.71
C LYS A 68 11.34 24.19 1.19
N ILE A 69 11.77 25.39 1.58
CA ILE A 69 10.87 26.46 2.02
C ILE A 69 9.91 26.86 0.90
N GLN A 70 10.44 27.04 -0.32
CA GLN A 70 9.62 27.38 -1.48
C GLN A 70 8.62 26.28 -1.81
N TYR A 71 9.05 25.01 -1.80
CA TYR A 71 8.18 23.86 -2.00
C TYR A 71 7.04 23.84 -0.98
N ILE A 72 7.32 24.03 0.30
CA ILE A 72 6.30 24.08 1.36
C ILE A 72 5.30 25.23 1.13
N LYS A 73 5.79 26.42 0.75
CA LYS A 73 4.94 27.60 0.52
C LYS A 73 4.08 27.47 -0.74
N SER A 74 4.58 26.82 -1.78
CA SER A 74 3.87 26.61 -3.04
C SER A 74 2.96 25.38 -3.05
N ASN A 75 3.12 24.47 -2.09
CA ASN A 75 2.34 23.24 -2.03
C ASN A 75 0.91 23.52 -1.51
N GLU A 76 -0.10 23.13 -2.29
CA GLU A 76 -1.51 23.34 -1.95
C GLU A 76 -1.89 22.69 -0.61
N ASP A 77 -1.31 21.52 -0.31
CA ASP A 77 -1.56 20.74 0.90
C ASP A 77 -0.80 21.27 2.12
N LEU A 78 0.05 22.30 1.97
CA LEU A 78 0.79 22.98 3.04
C LEU A 78 0.63 24.51 3.02
N SER A 79 -0.27 25.05 2.19
CA SER A 79 -0.36 26.48 1.87
C SER A 79 -0.80 27.39 3.02
N ASN A 80 -1.45 26.84 4.06
CA ASN A 80 -1.96 27.63 5.18
C ASN A 80 -1.57 27.04 6.54
N LYS A 81 -1.68 27.87 7.59
CA LYS A 81 -1.29 27.49 8.95
C LYS A 81 -2.02 26.25 9.47
N SER A 82 -3.31 26.09 9.14
CA SER A 82 -4.08 24.91 9.56
C SER A 82 -3.52 23.64 8.93
N LYS A 83 -3.24 23.67 7.63
CA LYS A 83 -2.66 22.55 6.86
C LYS A 83 -1.25 22.20 7.33
N LEU A 84 -0.42 23.20 7.61
CA LEU A 84 0.91 22.99 8.21
C LEU A 84 0.81 22.31 9.57
N ILE A 85 -0.11 22.75 10.41
CA ILE A 85 -0.37 22.14 11.73
C ILE A 85 -0.87 20.70 11.56
N ASP A 86 -1.77 20.45 10.62
CA ASP A 86 -2.30 19.10 10.39
C ASP A 86 -1.23 18.15 9.84
N PHE A 87 -0.34 18.63 8.97
CA PHE A 87 0.86 17.90 8.55
C PHE A 87 1.79 17.59 9.72
N CYS A 88 2.03 18.58 10.60
CA CYS A 88 2.85 18.38 11.80
C CYS A 88 2.22 17.36 12.76
N LYS A 89 0.90 17.42 13.00
CA LYS A 89 0.17 16.42 13.80
C LYS A 89 0.32 15.02 13.22
N TYR A 90 0.21 14.91 11.90
CA TYR A 90 0.30 13.63 11.21
C TYR A 90 1.67 12.96 11.39
N HIS A 91 2.74 13.71 11.16
CA HIS A 91 4.13 13.24 11.32
C HIS A 91 4.67 13.35 12.75
N LYS A 92 3.84 13.80 13.71
CA LYS A 92 4.22 14.05 15.11
C LYS A 92 5.40 15.02 15.25
N ILE A 93 5.46 16.03 14.39
CA ILE A 93 6.43 17.12 14.45
C ILE A 93 6.00 18.08 15.56
N ASN A 94 6.95 18.53 16.38
CA ASN A 94 6.65 19.45 17.47
C ASN A 94 6.31 20.85 16.92
N TYR A 95 5.19 21.43 17.37
CA TYR A 95 4.75 22.77 16.98
C TYR A 95 4.00 23.44 18.13
N LYS A 96 4.04 24.77 18.20
CA LYS A 96 3.20 25.56 19.14
C LYS A 96 2.10 26.27 18.36
N THR A 97 0.88 26.30 18.90
CA THR A 97 -0.28 26.95 18.24
C THR A 97 -0.08 28.45 18.00
N LYS A 98 0.70 29.13 18.85
CA LYS A 98 1.05 30.56 18.70
C LYS A 98 2.24 30.84 17.76
N GLU A 99 2.92 29.83 17.22
CA GLU A 99 4.05 30.04 16.31
C GLU A 99 3.63 30.65 14.97
N THR A 100 4.54 31.38 14.33
CA THR A 100 4.37 31.91 12.97
C THR A 100 4.50 30.79 11.94
N ASN A 101 3.99 31.01 10.72
CA ASN A 101 4.09 30.02 9.65
C ASN A 101 5.56 29.66 9.36
N ASP A 102 6.46 30.64 9.31
CA ASP A 102 7.88 30.40 9.05
C ASP A 102 8.53 29.57 10.17
N SER A 103 8.12 29.73 11.43
CA SER A 103 8.60 28.90 12.53
C SER A 103 8.16 27.44 12.38
N ILE A 104 6.92 27.21 11.96
CA ILE A 104 6.41 25.85 11.72
C ILE A 104 7.14 25.21 10.53
N ILE A 105 7.37 25.96 9.45
CA ILE A 105 8.15 25.51 8.29
C ILE A 105 9.56 25.11 8.71
N ASN A 106 10.22 25.93 9.52
CA ASN A 106 11.56 25.62 10.03
C ASN A 106 11.57 24.35 10.89
N ASN A 107 10.53 24.10 11.70
CA ASN A 107 10.42 22.87 12.48
C ASN A 107 10.24 21.64 11.58
N ILE A 108 9.47 21.76 10.49
CA ILE A 108 9.32 20.69 9.49
C ILE A 108 10.67 20.38 8.84
N ILE A 109 11.40 21.40 8.40
CA ILE A 109 12.71 21.23 7.75
C ILE A 109 13.70 20.56 8.71
N LYS A 110 13.80 21.05 9.96
CA LYS A 110 14.65 20.43 10.99
C LYS A 110 14.29 18.96 11.21
N PHE A 111 12.99 18.65 11.30
CA PHE A 111 12.54 17.27 11.45
C PHE A 111 12.96 16.40 10.25
N VAL A 112 12.78 16.90 9.03
CA VAL A 112 13.17 16.21 7.80
C VAL A 112 14.68 15.95 7.77
N ASP A 113 15.49 16.94 8.12
CA ASP A 113 16.95 16.82 8.08
C ASP A 113 17.45 15.81 9.13
N ILE A 114 16.87 15.80 10.35
CA ILE A 114 17.21 14.83 11.40
C ILE A 114 16.84 13.40 10.98
N ASN A 115 15.73 13.22 10.28
CA ASN A 115 15.19 11.89 9.95
C ASN A 115 15.41 11.51 8.48
N LYS A 116 16.30 12.20 7.76
CA LYS A 116 16.43 12.12 6.31
C LYS A 116 16.64 10.69 5.81
N GLU A 117 17.61 9.99 6.38
CA GLU A 117 17.98 8.62 5.98
C GLU A 117 16.81 7.65 6.18
N ASP A 118 16.13 7.74 7.33
CA ASP A 118 14.97 6.90 7.65
C ASP A 118 13.75 7.19 6.76
N ILE A 119 13.53 8.45 6.39
CA ILE A 119 12.45 8.84 5.48
C ILE A 119 12.72 8.25 4.09
N VAL A 120 13.92 8.45 3.55
CA VAL A 120 14.31 7.95 2.23
C VAL A 120 14.26 6.43 2.18
N TYR A 121 14.84 5.74 3.17
CA TYR A 121 14.84 4.28 3.23
C TYR A 121 13.42 3.70 3.26
N ARG A 122 12.54 4.25 4.10
CA ARG A 122 11.15 3.77 4.21
C ARG A 122 10.37 3.99 2.92
N TRP A 123 10.59 5.11 2.24
CA TRP A 123 9.93 5.41 0.97
C TRP A 123 10.41 4.46 -0.13
N GLN A 124 11.72 4.33 -0.34
CA GLN A 124 12.30 3.45 -1.36
C GLN A 124 11.90 1.99 -1.14
N LYS A 125 11.90 1.51 0.12
CA LYS A 125 11.43 0.16 0.44
C LYS A 125 9.97 -0.06 0.03
N LYS A 126 9.12 0.95 0.23
CA LYS A 126 7.70 0.89 -0.14
C LYS A 126 7.52 0.90 -1.66
N GLU A 127 8.26 1.77 -2.36
CA GLU A 127 8.28 1.86 -3.82
C GLU A 127 8.74 0.55 -4.47
N ASN A 128 9.84 -0.04 -3.98
CA ASN A 128 10.32 -1.35 -4.43
C ASN A 128 9.26 -2.45 -4.28
N ILE A 129 8.46 -2.42 -3.21
CA ILE A 129 7.35 -3.38 -3.02
C ILE A 129 6.25 -3.14 -4.05
N GLU A 130 5.91 -1.88 -4.35
CA GLU A 130 4.89 -1.53 -5.34
C GLU A 130 5.31 -1.94 -6.75
N GLU A 131 6.55 -1.63 -7.16
CA GLU A 131 7.14 -2.09 -8.43
C GLU A 131 7.19 -3.63 -8.50
N SER A 132 7.55 -4.29 -7.40
CA SER A 132 7.55 -5.76 -7.35
C SER A 132 6.15 -6.35 -7.49
N ILE A 133 5.11 -5.69 -6.97
CA ILE A 133 3.71 -6.11 -7.15
C ILE A 133 3.27 -5.91 -8.60
N GLU A 134 3.70 -4.82 -9.24
CA GLU A 134 3.43 -4.55 -10.65
C GLU A 134 4.06 -5.62 -11.56
N ASN A 135 5.32 -5.98 -11.33
CA ASN A 135 5.98 -7.08 -12.04
C ASN A 135 5.21 -8.40 -11.90
N VAL A 136 4.70 -8.70 -10.69
CA VAL A 136 3.87 -9.88 -10.46
C VAL A 136 2.54 -9.79 -11.22
N ALA A 137 1.93 -8.61 -11.29
CA ALA A 137 0.69 -8.37 -12.03
C ALA A 137 0.88 -8.62 -13.54
N GLU A 138 1.96 -8.11 -14.13
CA GLU A 138 2.29 -8.30 -15.54
C GLU A 138 2.53 -9.76 -15.90
N GLU A 139 3.32 -10.47 -15.09
CA GLU A 139 3.57 -11.90 -15.30
C GLU A 139 2.29 -12.72 -15.15
N LEU A 140 1.44 -12.41 -14.17
CA LEU A 140 0.17 -13.09 -13.99
C LEU A 140 -0.76 -12.92 -15.20
N GLN A 141 -0.74 -11.76 -15.86
CA GLN A 141 -1.51 -11.52 -17.08
C GLN A 141 -1.03 -12.35 -18.28
N LYS A 142 0.25 -12.77 -18.30
CA LYS A 142 0.81 -13.60 -19.37
C LYS A 142 0.38 -15.07 -19.24
N ILE A 143 0.17 -15.56 -18.03
CA ILE A 143 -0.18 -16.95 -17.74
C ILE A 143 -1.54 -17.33 -18.35
N MET A 144 -1.63 -18.55 -18.91
CA MET A 144 -2.83 -19.12 -19.55
C MET A 144 -3.35 -20.39 -18.85
N ASN A 145 -2.77 -20.74 -17.70
CA ASN A 145 -3.13 -21.92 -16.92
C ASN A 145 -3.36 -21.53 -15.46
N ILE A 146 -4.47 -21.99 -14.87
CA ILE A 146 -4.88 -21.67 -13.50
C ILE A 146 -3.91 -22.25 -12.47
N ASP A 147 -3.45 -23.49 -12.67
CA ASP A 147 -2.54 -24.16 -11.72
C ASP A 147 -1.14 -23.53 -11.76
N GLU A 148 -0.66 -23.16 -12.94
CA GLU A 148 0.59 -22.41 -13.09
C GLU A 148 0.52 -21.05 -12.39
N ALA A 149 -0.61 -20.34 -12.52
CA ALA A 149 -0.84 -19.07 -11.83
C ALA A 149 -0.82 -19.23 -10.31
N LYS A 150 -1.42 -20.31 -9.78
CA LYS A 150 -1.40 -20.63 -8.34
C LYS A 150 0.02 -20.89 -7.85
N ILE A 151 0.81 -21.66 -8.59
CA ILE A 151 2.21 -21.95 -8.27
C ILE A 151 3.04 -20.66 -8.29
N TYR A 152 2.84 -19.83 -9.31
CA TYR A 152 3.55 -18.55 -9.46
C TYR A 152 3.30 -17.61 -8.28
N ILE A 153 2.03 -17.38 -7.90
CA ILE A 153 1.70 -16.52 -6.76
C ILE A 153 2.26 -17.09 -5.45
N LYS A 154 2.12 -18.40 -5.21
CA LYS A 154 2.64 -19.04 -3.99
C LYS A 154 4.18 -18.98 -3.88
N LYS A 155 4.89 -18.95 -5.00
CA LYS A 155 6.35 -18.82 -5.04
C LYS A 155 6.80 -17.37 -4.80
N SER A 156 5.94 -16.39 -5.06
CA SER A 156 6.26 -14.98 -4.89
C SER A 156 6.28 -14.58 -3.41
N LYS A 157 7.47 -14.26 -2.89
CA LYS A 157 7.64 -13.68 -1.54
C LYS A 157 6.98 -12.31 -1.41
N ILE A 158 6.66 -11.65 -2.52
CA ILE A 158 6.06 -10.31 -2.52
C ILE A 158 4.57 -10.39 -2.19
N ILE A 159 3.87 -11.45 -2.61
CA ILE A 159 2.44 -11.66 -2.40
C ILE A 159 2.19 -12.67 -1.28
N ASP A 160 3.15 -12.90 -0.39
CA ASP A 160 3.06 -13.89 0.70
C ASP A 160 2.09 -13.49 1.83
N ASN A 161 1.52 -12.29 1.76
CA ASN A 161 0.65 -11.73 2.78
C ASN A 161 -0.62 -11.10 2.18
N LYS A 162 -1.68 -11.07 2.99
CA LYS A 162 -3.01 -10.55 2.61
C LYS A 162 -2.98 -9.09 2.17
N SER A 163 -2.14 -8.25 2.78
CA SER A 163 -2.04 -6.83 2.40
C SER A 163 -1.55 -6.67 0.97
N ASN A 164 -0.48 -7.37 0.59
CA ASN A 164 0.07 -7.30 -0.76
C ASN A 164 -0.83 -8.00 -1.79
N ALA A 165 -1.54 -9.07 -1.40
CA ALA A 165 -2.56 -9.67 -2.26
C ALA A 165 -3.72 -8.69 -2.56
N LEU A 166 -4.18 -7.92 -1.57
CA LEU A 166 -5.19 -6.87 -1.79
C LEU A 166 -4.66 -5.75 -2.69
N LYS A 167 -3.38 -5.37 -2.57
CA LYS A 167 -2.75 -4.41 -3.48
C LYS A 167 -2.68 -4.94 -4.90
N LEU A 168 -2.28 -6.20 -5.08
CA LEU A 168 -2.25 -6.88 -6.37
C LEU A 168 -3.65 -6.93 -7.01
N ALA A 169 -4.68 -7.28 -6.23
CA ALA A 169 -6.07 -7.24 -6.71
C ALA A 169 -6.46 -5.85 -7.22
N LYS A 170 -6.08 -4.79 -6.50
CA LYS A 170 -6.31 -3.41 -6.92
C LYS A 170 -5.57 -3.08 -8.21
N GLN A 171 -4.29 -3.46 -8.34
CA GLN A 171 -3.49 -3.23 -9.55
C GLN A 171 -4.10 -3.90 -10.79
N LEU A 172 -4.68 -5.10 -10.60
CA LEU A 172 -5.34 -5.88 -11.64
C LEU A 172 -6.82 -5.51 -11.84
N ASN A 173 -7.33 -4.47 -11.16
CA ASN A 173 -8.73 -4.07 -11.17
C ASN A 173 -9.71 -5.20 -10.79
N VAL A 174 -9.30 -6.10 -9.89
CA VAL A 174 -10.12 -7.18 -9.34
C VAL A 174 -10.74 -6.72 -8.03
N PHE A 175 -12.08 -6.77 -7.96
CA PHE A 175 -12.81 -6.49 -6.73
C PHE A 175 -12.80 -7.72 -5.82
N VAL A 176 -12.20 -7.58 -4.64
CA VAL A 176 -12.11 -8.64 -3.62
C VAL A 176 -12.64 -8.14 -2.29
N ASN A 177 -13.35 -9.01 -1.56
CA ASN A 177 -13.82 -8.69 -0.21
C ASN A 177 -12.62 -8.70 0.76
N ARG A 178 -12.45 -7.60 1.52
CA ARG A 178 -11.36 -7.45 2.49
C ARG A 178 -11.48 -8.42 3.67
N GLU A 179 -12.67 -8.96 3.93
CA GLU A 179 -12.91 -9.93 5.01
C GLU A 179 -12.45 -11.35 4.64
N HIS A 180 -12.34 -11.66 3.35
CA HIS A 180 -11.95 -12.99 2.87
C HIS A 180 -10.54 -13.39 3.31
N SER A 181 -10.28 -14.70 3.35
CA SER A 181 -8.95 -15.20 3.69
C SER A 181 -7.93 -14.85 2.59
N TYR A 182 -6.64 -15.02 2.90
CA TYR A 182 -5.59 -14.84 1.90
C TYR A 182 -5.81 -15.74 0.67
N ASP A 183 -6.10 -17.02 0.90
CA ASP A 183 -6.31 -18.00 -0.17
C ASP A 183 -7.51 -17.63 -1.04
N ASP A 184 -8.62 -17.22 -0.42
CA ASP A 184 -9.83 -16.78 -1.14
C ASP A 184 -9.57 -15.54 -2.02
N ILE A 185 -8.75 -14.60 -1.52
CA ILE A 185 -8.35 -13.41 -2.28
C ILE A 185 -7.50 -13.81 -3.49
N VAL A 186 -6.52 -14.69 -3.28
CA VAL A 186 -5.64 -15.19 -4.35
C VAL A 186 -6.44 -15.94 -5.41
N ASP A 187 -7.33 -16.84 -5.00
CA ASP A 187 -8.20 -17.57 -5.92
C ASP A 187 -9.12 -16.63 -6.71
N SER A 188 -9.64 -15.57 -6.07
CA SER A 188 -10.45 -14.54 -6.74
C SER A 188 -9.65 -13.78 -7.80
N ILE A 189 -8.39 -13.42 -7.50
CA ILE A 189 -7.49 -12.76 -8.46
C ILE A 189 -7.23 -13.66 -9.67
N ILE A 190 -6.83 -14.91 -9.43
CA ILE A 190 -6.48 -15.87 -10.50
C ILE A 190 -7.69 -16.15 -11.39
N ASN A 191 -8.87 -16.40 -10.80
CA ASN A 191 -10.10 -16.67 -11.54
C ASN A 191 -10.56 -15.47 -12.38
N SER A 192 -10.30 -14.26 -11.89
CA SER A 192 -10.68 -13.01 -12.57
C SER A 192 -9.72 -12.64 -13.69
N VAL A 193 -8.41 -12.90 -13.52
CA VAL A 193 -7.40 -12.56 -14.55
C VAL A 193 -7.21 -13.70 -15.54
N VAL A 194 -6.74 -14.84 -15.04
CA VAL A 194 -6.40 -16.00 -15.88
C VAL A 194 -7.67 -16.74 -16.31
N GLY A 195 -8.59 -16.97 -15.38
CA GLY A 195 -9.86 -17.64 -15.68
C GLY A 195 -10.70 -16.90 -16.71
N ALA A 196 -10.78 -15.57 -16.63
CA ALA A 196 -11.49 -14.76 -17.62
C ALA A 196 -10.83 -14.87 -19.00
N LYS A 197 -9.50 -14.81 -19.06
CA LYS A 197 -8.73 -14.93 -20.31
C LYS A 197 -8.95 -16.29 -21.00
N ILE A 198 -8.91 -17.38 -20.24
CA ILE A 198 -9.19 -18.75 -20.75
C ILE A 198 -10.62 -18.81 -21.32
N ARG A 199 -11.61 -18.27 -20.59
CA ARG A 199 -13.00 -18.22 -21.06
C ARG A 199 -13.12 -17.42 -22.35
N SER A 200 -12.54 -16.23 -22.42
CA SER A 200 -12.56 -15.40 -23.63
C SER A 200 -11.89 -16.08 -24.83
N TYR A 201 -10.76 -16.77 -24.61
CA TYR A 201 -10.08 -17.52 -25.67
C TYR A 201 -10.91 -18.71 -26.17
N SER A 202 -11.49 -19.47 -25.25
CA SER A 202 -12.36 -20.61 -25.58
C SER A 202 -13.60 -20.17 -26.39
N ILE A 203 -14.17 -19.01 -26.05
CA ILE A 203 -15.30 -18.43 -26.79
C ILE A 203 -14.87 -18.08 -28.23
N ARG A 204 -13.75 -17.37 -28.42
CA ARG A 204 -13.26 -17.00 -29.76
C ARG A 204 -13.03 -18.23 -30.64
N ASN A 205 -12.32 -19.23 -30.13
CA ASN A 205 -12.04 -20.45 -30.90
C ASN A 205 -13.30 -21.26 -31.21
N LYS A 206 -14.31 -21.22 -30.32
CA LYS A 206 -15.60 -21.86 -30.59
C LYS A 206 -16.35 -21.18 -31.73
N PHE A 207 -16.31 -19.85 -31.81
CA PHE A 207 -16.92 -19.10 -32.93
C PHE A 207 -16.15 -19.28 -34.24
N ASP A 208 -14.81 -19.38 -34.20
CA ASP A 208 -14.00 -19.62 -35.40
C ASP A 208 -14.28 -20.99 -36.03
N ASN A 209 -14.53 -22.02 -35.22
CA ASN A 209 -14.89 -23.35 -35.72
C ASN A 209 -16.32 -23.40 -36.28
N ILE A 210 -17.28 -22.70 -35.65
CA ILE A 210 -18.66 -22.60 -36.16
C ILE A 210 -18.72 -21.88 -37.52
N ASN A 211 -17.89 -20.84 -37.72
CA ASN A 211 -17.85 -20.10 -38.99
C ASN A 211 -17.17 -20.89 -40.12
N LYS A 212 -16.22 -21.78 -39.81
CA LYS A 212 -15.61 -22.69 -40.81
C LYS A 212 -16.59 -23.78 -41.26
N ASP A 213 -17.35 -24.37 -40.33
CA ASP A 213 -18.37 -25.38 -40.67
C ASP A 213 -19.57 -24.77 -41.44
N GLY A 214 -19.81 -23.46 -41.31
CA GLY A 214 -20.85 -22.74 -42.07
C GLY A 214 -20.46 -22.37 -43.51
N SER A 215 -19.17 -22.36 -43.84
CA SER A 215 -18.66 -22.03 -45.19
C SER A 215 -18.60 -23.23 -46.13
N ASP A 216 -18.48 -24.45 -45.61
CA ASP A 216 -18.39 -25.67 -46.45
C ASP A 216 -19.76 -26.15 -46.96
N ASN A 217 -20.86 -25.70 -46.37
CA ASN A 217 -22.22 -26.08 -46.77
C ASN A 217 -22.86 -25.21 -47.86
N LYS A 218 -22.14 -24.21 -48.42
CA LYS A 218 -22.66 -23.35 -49.51
C LYS A 218 -22.17 -23.74 -50.91
N ASN A 219 -21.29 -24.74 -51.05
CA ASN A 219 -20.72 -25.14 -52.36
C ASN A 219 -21.33 -26.43 -52.95
N ASN A 220 -22.35 -27.03 -52.33
CA ASN A 220 -23.00 -28.26 -52.82
C ASN A 220 -24.50 -28.08 -53.12
N GLN A 221 -24.87 -26.97 -53.75
CA GLN A 221 -26.15 -26.83 -54.45
C GLN A 221 -25.94 -26.14 -55.79
N LEU A 222 -25.51 -26.92 -56.78
CA LEU A 222 -25.59 -26.64 -58.21
C LEU A 222 -26.21 -27.85 -58.90
#